data_AF-A0A7C3W8Q7-F1
#
_entry.id   AF-A0A7C3W8Q7-F1
#
_cell.length_a   1.000
_cell.length_b   1.000
_cell.length_c   1.000
_cell.angle_alpha   90.00
_cell.angle_beta   90.00
_cell.angle_gamma   90.00
#
_symmetry.space_group_name_H-M   'P 1'
#
loop_
_entity.id
_entity.type
_entity.pdbx_description
1 polymer ?
#
loop_
_entity_poly.entity_id
_entity_poly.type
_entity_poly.pdbx_seq_one_letter_code
_entity_poly.pdbx_strand_id
1 'polypeptide(L)'
;MTGRILAAFAALALGAALTVGPEQALAYKRQSTVTGAHGKQATTNVEANRTATGYQRSSTTTGPNNKSVSSQSSGSWDSSTKTWTKDKSVTGPNGQTKSWDKQTTVTK
;
A
#
# COMPACT_ATOMS: atom_id res chain seq x y z
N MET A 1 -0.48 33.21 -24.95
CA MET A 1 -1.64 32.35 -25.25
C MET A 1 -1.38 30.99 -24.62
N THR A 2 -2.26 30.62 -23.70
CA THR A 2 -2.13 29.59 -22.66
C THR A 2 -2.05 28.18 -23.24
N GLY A 3 -1.02 27.44 -22.83
CA GLY A 3 -0.77 26.06 -23.23
C GLY A 3 -1.80 25.10 -22.64
N ARG A 4 -2.35 24.27 -23.53
CA ARG A 4 -3.13 23.08 -23.19
C ARG A 4 -2.18 22.02 -22.65
N ILE A 5 -2.37 21.58 -21.41
CA ILE A 5 -1.90 20.26 -20.97
C ILE A 5 -3.08 19.57 -20.30
N LEU A 6 -3.74 18.71 -21.08
CA LEU A 6 -4.50 17.59 -20.55
C LEU A 6 -3.51 16.65 -19.86
N ALA A 7 -3.76 16.30 -18.60
CA ALA A 7 -3.15 15.13 -17.99
C ALA A 7 -4.21 14.46 -17.11
N ALA A 8 -5.09 13.70 -17.77
CA ALA A 8 -5.87 12.67 -17.12
C ALA A 8 -4.91 11.59 -16.62
N PHE A 9 -4.83 11.38 -15.31
CA PHE A 9 -4.21 10.18 -14.74
C PHE A 9 -5.21 9.48 -13.84
N ALA A 10 -6.17 8.83 -14.50
CA ALA A 10 -6.80 7.64 -13.96
C ALA A 10 -5.73 6.54 -13.92
N ALA A 11 -5.33 6.12 -12.74
CA ALA A 11 -4.59 4.88 -12.54
C ALA A 11 -5.32 4.04 -11.50
N LEU A 12 -6.50 3.56 -11.88
CA LEU A 12 -7.14 2.42 -11.23
C LEU A 12 -6.43 1.17 -11.75
N ALA A 13 -5.25 0.86 -11.21
CA ALA A 13 -4.57 -0.40 -11.51
C ALA A 13 -5.17 -1.51 -10.65
N LEU A 14 -6.28 -2.07 -11.13
CA LEU A 14 -6.85 -3.31 -10.60
C LEU A 14 -5.99 -4.48 -11.11
N GLY A 15 -4.92 -4.79 -10.37
CA GLY A 15 -4.10 -5.99 -10.62
C GLY A 15 -4.75 -7.24 -10.06
N ALA A 16 -5.70 -7.82 -10.79
CA ALA A 16 -6.10 -9.24 -10.68
C ALA A 16 -5.49 -9.97 -11.88
N ALA A 17 -4.95 -11.19 -11.86
CA ALA A 17 -4.83 -12.28 -10.90
C ALA A 17 -3.74 -13.24 -11.43
N LEU A 18 -3.19 -14.16 -10.60
CA LEU A 18 -3.20 -15.63 -10.81
C LEU A 18 -2.31 -16.41 -9.82
N THR A 19 -2.96 -17.38 -9.14
CA THR A 19 -2.50 -18.70 -8.63
C THR A 19 -1.38 -18.80 -7.58
N VAL A 20 -1.70 -19.27 -6.35
CA VAL A 20 -1.47 -20.67 -5.86
C VAL A 20 -2.25 -20.95 -4.55
N GLY A 21 -3.01 -22.05 -4.50
CA GLY A 21 -3.34 -22.84 -3.29
C GLY A 21 -4.43 -22.32 -2.31
N PRO A 22 -5.16 -23.22 -1.61
CA PRO A 22 -6.12 -22.86 -0.56
C PRO A 22 -5.38 -22.53 0.74
N GLU A 23 -4.50 -21.54 0.68
CA GLU A 23 -3.96 -20.90 1.87
C GLU A 23 -4.97 -19.83 2.24
N GLN A 24 -5.58 -19.95 3.42
CA GLN A 24 -6.64 -19.06 3.90
C GLN A 24 -6.13 -17.62 3.86
N ALA A 25 -6.40 -16.93 2.76
CA ALA A 25 -6.02 -15.56 2.58
C ALA A 25 -6.81 -14.76 3.61
N LEU A 26 -6.16 -14.36 4.71
CA LEU A 26 -6.77 -13.50 5.70
C LEU A 26 -6.81 -12.10 5.12
N ALA A 27 -7.88 -11.84 4.37
CA ALA A 27 -8.20 -10.53 3.84
C ALA A 27 -8.74 -9.66 4.99
N TYR A 28 -8.12 -8.50 5.18
CA TYR A 28 -8.48 -7.54 6.20
C TYR A 28 -8.73 -6.19 5.54
N LYS A 29 -9.89 -5.60 5.81
CA LYS A 29 -10.20 -4.21 5.42
C LYS A 29 -10.61 -3.42 6.67
N ARG A 30 -10.08 -2.20 6.79
CA ARG A 30 -10.45 -1.26 7.85
C ARG A 30 -10.55 0.14 7.30
N GLN A 31 -11.61 0.83 7.67
CA GLN A 31 -11.71 2.27 7.58
C GLN A 31 -11.73 2.86 9.01
N SER A 32 -11.02 3.96 9.21
CA SER A 32 -11.03 4.71 10.48
C SER A 32 -11.01 6.20 10.21
N THR A 33 -11.86 6.96 10.88
CA THR A 33 -11.90 8.43 10.79
C THR A 33 -11.53 9.04 12.13
N VAL A 34 -10.64 10.02 12.12
CA VAL A 34 -10.25 10.81 13.29
C VAL A 34 -10.70 12.26 13.04
N THR A 35 -11.38 12.84 14.02
CA THR A 35 -11.80 14.25 14.01
C THR A 35 -10.92 15.05 14.94
N GLY A 36 -10.17 16.00 14.40
CA GLY A 36 -9.34 16.95 15.14
C GLY A 36 -10.05 18.26 15.46
N ALA A 37 -9.27 19.25 15.93
CA ALA A 37 -9.76 20.58 16.25
C ALA A 37 -10.52 21.22 15.07
N HIS A 38 -11.54 22.02 15.39
CA HIS A 38 -12.39 22.71 14.41
C HIS A 38 -13.07 21.76 13.40
N GLY A 39 -13.36 20.51 13.79
CA GLY A 39 -14.07 19.54 12.95
C GLY A 39 -13.26 19.01 11.77
N LYS A 40 -11.94 19.24 11.73
CA LYS A 40 -11.07 18.76 10.66
C LYS A 40 -10.93 17.25 10.75
N GLN A 41 -11.36 16.52 9.71
CA GLN A 41 -11.32 15.06 9.71
C GLN A 41 -10.17 14.51 8.86
N ALA A 42 -9.66 13.36 9.27
CA ALA A 42 -8.80 12.51 8.46
C ALA A 42 -9.34 11.09 8.45
N THR A 43 -9.50 10.51 7.27
CA THR A 43 -9.98 9.13 7.08
C THR A 43 -8.86 8.27 6.53
N THR A 44 -8.65 7.12 7.14
CA THR A 44 -7.66 6.13 6.70
C THR A 44 -8.34 4.84 6.32
N ASN A 45 -8.07 4.38 5.10
CA ASN A 45 -8.47 3.08 4.58
C ASN A 45 -7.25 2.18 4.51
N VAL A 46 -7.38 0.96 5.00
CA VAL A 46 -6.34 -0.07 4.98
C VAL A 46 -6.94 -1.33 4.39
N GLU A 47 -6.21 -1.93 3.45
CA GLU A 47 -6.48 -3.28 2.98
C GLU A 47 -5.20 -4.11 3.15
N ALA A 48 -5.34 -5.32 3.67
CA ALA A 48 -4.23 -6.26 3.79
C ALA A 48 -4.70 -7.65 3.40
N ASN A 49 -3.85 -8.37 2.69
CA ASN A 49 -4.02 -9.78 2.37
C ASN A 49 -2.78 -10.51 2.86
N ARG A 50 -2.97 -11.57 3.63
CA ARG A 50 -1.88 -12.41 4.14
C ARG A 50 -1.96 -13.79 3.50
N THR A 51 -0.81 -14.35 3.16
CA THR A 51 -0.65 -15.73 2.64
C THR A 51 0.27 -16.51 3.57
N ALA A 52 0.48 -17.81 3.34
CA ALA A 52 1.45 -18.65 4.06
C ALA A 52 2.81 -17.98 4.20
N THR A 53 3.30 -17.47 3.06
CA THR A 53 4.68 -17.06 2.89
C THR A 53 4.83 -15.56 2.99
N GLY A 54 3.75 -14.78 3.09
CA GLY A 54 3.88 -13.34 2.94
C GLY A 54 2.62 -12.52 3.21
N TYR A 55 2.67 -11.26 2.79
CA TYR A 55 1.53 -10.36 2.82
C TYR A 55 1.65 -9.26 1.77
N GLN A 56 0.51 -8.66 1.45
CA GLN A 56 0.38 -7.40 0.73
C GLN A 56 -0.51 -6.48 1.56
N ARG A 57 -0.14 -5.20 1.69
CA ARG A 57 -0.90 -4.21 2.44
C ARG A 57 -0.86 -2.87 1.73
N SER A 58 -2.04 -2.30 1.52
CA SER A 58 -2.26 -0.95 1.05
C SER A 58 -2.85 -0.09 2.17
N SER A 59 -2.56 1.21 2.14
CA SER A 59 -3.19 2.17 3.02
C SER A 59 -3.29 3.52 2.33
N THR A 60 -4.43 4.19 2.46
CA THR A 60 -4.62 5.57 2.02
C THR A 60 -5.21 6.38 3.16
N THR A 61 -4.54 7.47 3.52
CA THR A 61 -5.04 8.45 4.47
C THR A 61 -5.38 9.72 3.73
N THR A 62 -6.64 10.15 3.80
CA THR A 62 -7.13 11.42 3.25
C THR A 62 -7.38 12.37 4.40
N GLY A 63 -6.61 13.45 4.44
CA GLY A 63 -6.75 14.51 5.43
C GLY A 63 -7.68 15.63 4.96
N PRO A 64 -7.74 16.72 5.74
CA PRO A 64 -8.49 17.92 5.37
C PRO A 64 -8.04 18.49 4.02
N ASN A 65 -8.96 19.15 3.31
CA ASN A 65 -8.73 19.70 1.97
C ASN A 65 -8.38 18.64 0.91
N ASN A 66 -8.86 17.40 1.10
CA ASN A 66 -8.72 16.27 0.19
C ASN A 66 -7.26 15.92 -0.16
N LYS A 67 -6.31 16.27 0.72
CA LYS A 67 -4.91 15.89 0.56
C LYS A 67 -4.72 14.47 1.07
N SER A 68 -4.23 13.59 0.21
CA SER A 68 -4.06 12.17 0.53
C SER A 68 -2.61 11.72 0.51
N VAL A 69 -2.30 10.75 1.36
CA VAL A 69 -1.04 9.99 1.36
C VAL A 69 -1.40 8.53 1.20
N SER A 70 -0.72 7.84 0.30
CA SER A 70 -0.89 6.40 0.13
C SER A 70 0.41 5.65 0.43
N SER A 71 0.29 4.39 0.84
CA SER A 71 1.43 3.50 1.02
C SER A 71 1.08 2.10 0.60
N GLN A 72 2.06 1.42 0.03
CA GLN A 72 2.00 0.00 -0.32
C GLN A 72 3.15 -0.72 0.39
N SER A 73 2.92 -1.93 0.83
CA SER A 73 3.97 -2.78 1.37
C SER A 73 3.68 -4.24 1.12
N SER A 74 4.73 -4.99 0.81
CA SER A 74 4.68 -6.43 0.65
C SER A 74 5.83 -7.07 1.41
N GLY A 75 5.67 -8.33 1.77
CA GLY A 75 6.79 -9.15 2.22
C GLY A 75 6.57 -10.60 1.84
N SER A 76 7.68 -11.30 1.60
CA SER A 76 7.66 -12.71 1.22
C SER A 76 8.83 -13.45 1.84
N TRP A 77 8.56 -14.66 2.30
CA TRP A 77 9.53 -15.62 2.77
C TRP A 77 9.84 -16.63 1.67
N ASP A 78 11.11 -16.77 1.34
CA ASP A 78 11.63 -17.86 0.52
C ASP A 78 12.25 -18.93 1.43
N SER A 79 11.58 -20.08 1.51
CA SER A 79 12.04 -21.20 2.33
C SER A 79 13.28 -21.91 1.79
N SER A 80 13.56 -21.78 0.49
CA SER A 80 14.70 -22.42 -0.17
C SER A 80 15.99 -21.68 0.14
N THR A 81 15.96 -20.35 0.07
CA THR A 81 17.13 -19.49 0.35
C THR A 81 17.18 -19.02 1.81
N LYS A 82 16.16 -19.33 2.61
CA LYS A 82 15.98 -18.83 3.99
C LYS A 82 16.01 -17.30 4.04
N THR A 83 15.35 -16.67 3.08
CA THR A 83 15.38 -15.22 2.89
C THR A 83 14.00 -14.61 3.09
N TRP A 84 13.95 -13.54 3.88
CA TRP A 84 12.81 -12.64 3.98
C TRP A 84 13.06 -11.40 3.12
N THR A 85 12.13 -11.08 2.22
CA THR A 85 12.11 -9.83 1.46
C THR A 85 10.94 -8.96 1.89
N LYS A 86 11.13 -7.65 1.84
CA LYS A 86 10.09 -6.67 2.14
C LYS A 86 10.27 -5.45 1.26
N ASP A 87 9.19 -5.02 0.62
CA ASP A 87 9.12 -3.77 -0.12
C ASP A 87 8.13 -2.84 0.55
N LYS A 88 8.41 -1.53 0.50
CA LYS A 88 7.42 -0.53 0.86
C LYS A 88 7.62 0.75 0.06
N SER A 89 6.51 1.34 -0.35
CA SER A 89 6.44 2.64 -0.99
C SER A 89 5.44 3.54 -0.29
N VAL A 90 5.69 4.84 -0.35
CA VAL A 90 4.82 5.89 0.17
C VAL A 90 4.75 7.02 -0.84
N THR A 91 3.53 7.39 -1.24
CA THR A 91 3.27 8.51 -2.15
C THR A 91 2.61 9.65 -1.38
N GLY A 92 3.24 10.81 -1.39
CA GLY A 92 2.76 12.01 -0.72
C GLY A 92 1.67 12.74 -1.52
N PRO A 93 1.07 13.80 -0.94
CA PRO A 93 -0.04 14.53 -1.56
C PRO A 93 0.37 15.33 -2.80
N ASN A 94 1.67 15.51 -3.00
CA ASN A 94 2.26 16.13 -4.18
C ASN A 94 2.62 15.11 -5.28
N GLY A 95 2.23 13.85 -5.12
CA GLY A 95 2.53 12.77 -6.06
C GLY A 95 3.95 12.21 -5.98
N GLN A 96 4.83 12.78 -5.15
CA GLN A 96 6.18 12.25 -4.98
C GLN A 96 6.17 10.94 -4.22
N THR A 97 6.90 9.95 -4.73
CA THR A 97 6.97 8.61 -4.14
C THR A 97 8.36 8.33 -3.59
N LYS A 98 8.43 7.75 -2.39
CA LYS A 98 9.64 7.15 -1.82
C LYS A 98 9.42 5.67 -1.64
N SER A 99 10.39 4.87 -2.07
CA SER A 99 10.36 3.41 -1.97
C SER A 99 11.64 2.89 -1.34
N TRP A 100 11.53 1.76 -0.66
CA TRP A 100 12.64 1.07 -0.03
C TRP A 100 12.32 -0.42 0.09
N ASP A 101 13.32 -1.22 -0.19
CA ASP A 101 13.32 -2.66 -0.01
C ASP A 101 14.24 -3.06 1.14
N LYS A 102 14.01 -4.24 1.70
CA LYS A 102 14.86 -4.87 2.70
C LYS A 102 14.87 -6.37 2.48
N GLN A 103 16.06 -6.95 2.49
CA GLN A 103 16.27 -8.37 2.48
C GLN A 103 16.98 -8.83 3.75
N THR A 104 16.65 -10.01 4.26
CA THR A 104 17.34 -10.62 5.41
C THR A 104 17.41 -12.12 5.20
N THR A 105 18.62 -12.68 5.24
CA THR A 105 18.85 -14.12 5.08
C THR A 105 19.28 -14.73 6.42
N VAL A 106 18.68 -15.85 6.79
CA VAL A 106 19.03 -16.58 8.02
C VAL A 106 20.13 -17.59 7.69
N THR A 107 21.32 -17.36 8.23
CA THR A 107 22.44 -18.32 8.20
C THR A 107 22.57 -19.02 9.55
N LYS A 108 22.87 -20.32 9.54
CA LYS A 108 23.20 -21.09 10.75
C LYS A 108 24.69 -21.03 11.03
#